data_AF-A0A7X4CW96-F1
#
_entry.id   AF-A0A7X4CW96-F1
#
_cell.length_a   1.000
_cell.length_b   1.000
_cell.length_c   1.000
_cell.angle_alpha   90.00
_cell.angle_beta   90.00
_cell.angle_gamma   90.00
#
_symmetry.space_group_name_H-M   'P 1'
#
loop_
_entity.id
_entity.type
_entity.pdbx_description
1 polymer ?
#
loop_
_entity_poly.entity_id
_entity_poly.type
_entity_poly.pdbx_seq_one_letter_code
_entity_poly.pdbx_strand_id
1 'polypeptide(L)'
;MTRNREEVLGEIRSERQRQVDVEGYGLSHDRSYVLGELPRAAAAYCMSSCGETGAAIKCWPDSWDRAMFKPKSPRRDLIRAAALILAELERLDDAEAST
;
A
#
# COMPACT_ATOMS: atom_id res chain seq x y z
N MET A 1 -10.55 24.32 -1.34
CA MET A 1 -9.45 24.42 -0.37
C MET A 1 -8.29 23.57 -0.88
N THR A 2 -7.13 24.17 -1.12
CA THR A 2 -5.92 23.45 -1.51
C THR A 2 -5.36 22.76 -0.28
N ARG A 3 -5.24 21.43 -0.29
CA ARG A 3 -4.59 20.73 0.81
C ARG A 3 -3.09 20.99 0.78
N ASN A 4 -2.50 21.28 1.92
CA ASN A 4 -1.05 21.43 2.02
C ASN A 4 -0.36 20.06 2.11
N ARG A 5 0.97 20.04 1.99
CA ARG A 5 1.76 18.80 2.01
C ARG A 5 1.57 18.00 3.31
N GLU A 6 1.51 18.66 4.45
CA GLU A 6 1.39 18.00 5.76
C GLU A 6 0.05 17.27 5.91
N GLU A 7 -1.03 17.85 5.40
CA GLU A 7 -2.34 17.19 5.37
C GLU A 7 -2.30 15.91 4.53
N VAL A 8 -1.60 15.93 3.38
CA VAL A 8 -1.45 14.73 2.54
C VAL A 8 -0.60 13.67 3.22
N LEU A 9 0.50 14.04 3.87
CA LEU A 9 1.32 13.11 4.66
C LEU A 9 0.52 12.51 5.83
N GLY A 10 -0.32 13.31 6.47
CA GLY A 10 -1.25 12.86 7.51
C GLY A 10 -2.27 11.83 6.99
N GLU A 11 -2.77 12.01 5.76
CA GLU A 11 -3.66 11.03 5.12
C GLU A 11 -2.96 9.68 4.85
N ILE A 12 -1.70 9.70 4.42
CA ILE A 12 -0.90 8.47 4.19
C ILE A 12 -0.68 7.74 5.51
N ARG A 13 -0.26 8.47 6.57
CA ARG A 13 -0.09 7.91 7.92
C ARG A 13 -1.39 7.31 8.44
N SER A 14 -2.51 8.01 8.25
CA SER A 14 -3.83 7.54 8.70
C SER A 14 -4.26 6.27 7.96
N GLU A 15 -3.99 6.16 6.66
CA GLU A 15 -4.28 4.93 5.92
C GLU A 15 -3.38 3.77 6.35
N ARG A 16 -2.08 4.01 6.58
CA ARG A 16 -1.19 2.98 7.14
C ARG A 16 -1.69 2.51 8.50
N GLN A 17 -2.03 3.43 9.40
CA GLN A 17 -2.58 3.11 10.71
C GLN A 17 -3.89 2.30 10.59
N ARG A 18 -4.78 2.66 9.66
CA ARG A 18 -6.01 1.89 9.40
C ARG A 18 -5.71 0.45 8.96
N GLN A 19 -4.72 0.24 8.08
CA GLN A 19 -4.31 -1.12 7.67
C GLN A 19 -3.87 -1.95 8.88
N VAL A 20 -3.13 -1.34 9.82
CA VAL A 20 -2.73 -2.00 11.07
C VAL A 20 -3.94 -2.27 11.98
N ASP A 21 -4.72 -1.24 12.30
CA ASP A 21 -5.75 -1.31 13.34
C ASP A 21 -7.00 -2.09 12.92
N VAL A 22 -7.39 -1.97 11.63
CA VAL A 22 -8.65 -2.53 11.12
C VAL A 22 -8.42 -3.87 10.45
N GLU A 23 -7.35 -4.00 9.66
CA GLU A 23 -7.09 -5.20 8.86
C GLU A 23 -6.09 -6.15 9.56
N GLY A 24 -5.38 -5.69 10.59
CA GLY A 24 -4.33 -6.46 11.25
C GLY A 24 -3.03 -6.56 10.43
N TYR A 25 -2.87 -5.75 9.38
CA TYR A 25 -1.71 -5.75 8.50
C TYR A 25 -0.56 -4.93 9.08
N GLY A 26 -0.12 -5.30 10.28
CA GLY A 26 1.04 -4.70 10.95
C GLY A 26 2.37 -5.32 10.51
N LEU A 27 3.48 -4.78 11.03
CA LEU A 27 4.83 -5.23 10.69
C LEU A 27 5.03 -6.76 10.80
N SER A 28 4.47 -7.40 11.83
CA SER A 28 4.58 -8.86 12.00
C SER A 28 3.90 -9.65 10.87
N HIS A 29 2.80 -9.13 10.31
CA HIS A 29 2.14 -9.69 9.14
C HIS A 29 3.00 -9.44 7.89
N ASP A 30 3.45 -8.20 7.72
CA ASP A 30 4.23 -7.74 6.55
C ASP A 30 5.56 -8.48 6.39
N ARG A 31 6.21 -8.92 7.49
CA ARG A 31 7.43 -9.75 7.46
C ARG A 31 7.31 -11.02 6.63
N SER A 32 6.10 -11.55 6.45
CA SER A 32 5.88 -12.74 5.62
C SER A 32 5.96 -12.47 4.10
N TYR A 33 5.93 -11.20 3.69
CA TYR A 33 5.97 -10.78 2.30
C TYR A 33 7.40 -10.45 1.86
N VAL A 34 8.05 -11.43 1.23
CA VAL A 34 9.47 -11.35 0.82
C VAL A 34 9.68 -11.44 -0.70
N LEU A 35 8.60 -11.59 -1.48
CA LEU A 35 8.64 -11.69 -2.94
C LEU A 35 8.20 -10.38 -3.62
N GLY A 36 8.16 -9.28 -2.86
CA GLY A 36 7.77 -7.96 -3.34
C GLY A 36 6.25 -7.78 -3.46
N GLU A 37 5.46 -8.45 -2.62
CA GLU A 37 4.00 -8.35 -2.61
C GLU A 37 3.52 -6.93 -2.26
N LEU A 38 4.09 -6.30 -1.23
CA LEU A 38 3.75 -4.92 -0.83
C LEU A 38 4.00 -3.90 -1.96
N PRO A 39 5.18 -3.82 -2.60
CA PRO A 39 5.40 -2.90 -3.71
C PRO A 39 4.57 -3.25 -4.96
N ARG A 40 4.28 -4.54 -5.22
CA ARG A 40 3.35 -4.97 -6.28
C ARG A 40 1.92 -4.45 -6.04
N ALA A 41 1.42 -4.59 -4.82
CA ALA A 41 0.12 -4.06 -4.43
C ALA A 41 0.08 -2.51 -4.53
N ALA A 42 1.17 -1.83 -4.17
CA ALA A 42 1.28 -0.38 -4.35
C ALA A 42 1.21 0.01 -5.84
N ALA A 43 1.96 -0.70 -6.70
CA ALA A 43 1.93 -0.48 -8.14
C ALA A 43 0.53 -0.71 -8.73
N ALA A 44 -0.22 -1.70 -8.25
CA ALA A 44 -1.60 -1.94 -8.68
C ALA A 44 -2.50 -0.73 -8.42
N TYR A 45 -2.40 -0.12 -7.23
CA TYR A 45 -3.15 1.10 -6.91
C TYR A 45 -2.67 2.32 -7.73
N CYS A 46 -1.37 2.45 -8.00
CA CYS A 46 -0.86 3.49 -8.91
C CYS A 46 -1.47 3.35 -10.32
N MET A 47 -1.45 2.15 -10.90
CA MET A 47 -2.03 1.92 -12.24
C MET A 47 -3.55 2.17 -12.25
N SER A 48 -4.26 1.75 -11.20
CA SER A 48 -5.69 2.06 -11.03
C SER A 48 -5.95 3.56 -11.03
N SER A 49 -5.09 4.36 -10.38
CA SER A 49 -5.27 5.80 -10.30
C SER A 49 -5.23 6.52 -11.65
N CYS A 50 -4.58 5.92 -12.66
CA CYS A 50 -4.50 6.43 -14.03
C CYS A 50 -5.56 5.81 -14.96
N GLY A 51 -6.46 4.97 -14.44
CA GLY A 51 -7.48 4.26 -15.22
C GLY A 51 -7.00 2.97 -15.91
N GLU A 52 -5.75 2.56 -15.67
CA GLU A 52 -5.10 1.40 -16.30
C GLU A 52 -5.47 0.09 -15.59
N THR A 53 -6.75 -0.26 -15.63
CA THR A 53 -7.31 -1.39 -14.86
C THR A 53 -6.65 -2.73 -15.21
N GLY A 54 -6.35 -2.96 -16.49
CA GLY A 54 -5.69 -4.20 -16.93
C GLY A 54 -4.26 -4.34 -16.39
N ALA A 55 -3.50 -3.24 -16.32
CA ALA A 55 -2.18 -3.25 -15.71
C ALA A 55 -2.27 -3.36 -14.18
N ALA A 56 -3.23 -2.67 -13.56
CA ALA A 56 -3.47 -2.75 -12.13
C ALA A 56 -3.69 -4.20 -11.65
N ILE A 57 -4.53 -4.96 -12.37
CA ILE A 57 -4.81 -6.38 -12.07
C ILE A 57 -3.57 -7.27 -12.25
N LYS A 58 -2.67 -6.94 -13.17
CA LYS A 58 -1.41 -7.66 -13.39
C LYS A 58 -0.36 -7.36 -12.32
N CYS A 59 -0.41 -6.16 -11.73
CA CYS A 59 0.48 -5.78 -10.64
C CYS A 59 0.04 -6.35 -9.29
N TRP A 60 -1.26 -6.62 -9.09
CA TRP A 60 -1.75 -7.17 -7.82
C TRP A 60 -1.07 -8.51 -7.49
N PRO A 61 -0.61 -8.75 -6.25
CA PRO A 61 0.09 -9.98 -5.90
C PRO A 61 -0.76 -11.23 -6.17
N ASP A 62 -0.19 -12.21 -6.86
CA ASP A 62 -0.90 -13.46 -7.17
C ASP A 62 -1.19 -14.32 -5.92
N SER A 63 -0.42 -14.13 -4.85
CA SER A 63 -0.63 -14.78 -3.55
C SER A 63 -1.79 -14.16 -2.75
N TRP A 64 -2.33 -13.02 -3.18
CA TRP A 64 -3.42 -12.32 -2.51
C TRP A 64 -4.73 -12.51 -3.27
N ASP A 65 -5.84 -12.55 -2.53
CA ASP A 65 -7.16 -12.61 -3.15
C ASP A 65 -7.42 -11.35 -3.99
N ARG A 66 -7.77 -11.54 -5.27
CA ARG A 66 -8.13 -10.45 -6.20
C ARG A 66 -9.35 -9.66 -5.71
N ALA A 67 -10.24 -10.27 -4.92
CA ALA A 67 -11.39 -9.57 -4.33
C ALA A 67 -10.98 -8.54 -3.25
N MET A 68 -9.76 -8.62 -2.72
CA MET A 68 -9.21 -7.62 -1.79
C MET A 68 -8.69 -6.38 -2.50
N PHE A 69 -8.49 -6.43 -3.83
CA PHE A 69 -8.19 -5.26 -4.62
C PHE A 69 -9.46 -4.40 -4.78
N LYS A 70 -9.55 -3.31 -4.01
CA LYS A 70 -10.77 -2.49 -3.92
C LYS A 70 -10.51 -1.03 -4.33
N PRO A 71 -10.11 -0.75 -5.59
CA PRO A 71 -9.85 0.61 -6.06
C PRO A 71 -11.07 1.51 -5.87
N LYS A 72 -10.84 2.81 -5.67
CA LYS A 72 -11.92 3.78 -5.36
C LYS A 72 -11.88 5.01 -6.24
N SER A 73 -10.83 5.82 -6.08
CA SER A 73 -10.64 7.05 -6.85
C SER A 73 -9.16 7.33 -6.97
N PRO A 74 -8.71 8.07 -8.00
CA PRO A 74 -7.29 8.29 -8.24
C PRO A 74 -6.52 8.75 -7.01
N ARG A 75 -7.05 9.75 -6.28
CA ARG A 75 -6.41 10.23 -5.05
C ARG A 75 -6.38 9.16 -3.95
N ARG A 76 -7.48 8.44 -3.71
CA ARG A 76 -7.55 7.44 -2.64
C ARG A 76 -6.64 6.25 -2.93
N ASP A 77 -6.54 5.86 -4.20
CA ASP A 77 -5.67 4.79 -4.64
C ASP A 77 -4.20 5.19 -4.46
N LEU A 78 -3.81 6.43 -4.79
CA LEU A 78 -2.45 6.94 -4.53
C LEU A 78 -2.12 6.99 -3.03
N ILE A 79 -3.06 7.35 -2.16
CA ILE A 79 -2.86 7.31 -0.71
C ILE A 79 -2.63 5.86 -0.23
N ARG A 80 -3.39 4.89 -0.76
CA ARG A 80 -3.19 3.47 -0.45
C ARG A 80 -1.86 2.93 -0.98
N ALA A 81 -1.48 3.32 -2.19
CA ALA A 81 -0.19 2.97 -2.76
C ALA A 81 0.96 3.48 -1.89
N ALA A 82 0.89 4.75 -1.47
CA ALA A 82 1.88 5.34 -0.57
C ALA A 82 1.91 4.66 0.81
N ALA A 83 0.76 4.27 1.37
CA ALA A 83 0.70 3.52 2.63
C ALA A 83 1.34 2.12 2.51
N LEU A 84 1.16 1.43 1.37
CA LEU A 84 1.79 0.15 1.09
C LEU A 84 3.31 0.28 0.87
N ILE A 85 3.77 1.38 0.26
CA ILE A 85 5.20 1.71 0.17
C ILE A 85 5.78 1.93 1.57
N LEU A 86 5.07 2.67 2.43
CA LEU A 86 5.50 2.86 3.81
C LEU A 86 5.59 1.53 4.56
N ALA A 87 4.63 0.62 4.37
CA ALA A 87 4.68 -0.72 4.97
C ALA A 87 5.91 -1.53 4.50
N GLU A 88 6.26 -1.46 3.21
CA GLU A 88 7.47 -2.13 2.69
C GLU A 88 8.75 -1.51 3.24
N LEU A 89 8.81 -0.19 3.39
CA LEU A 89 9.96 0.48 4.02
C LEU A 89 10.10 0.07 5.50
N GLU A 90 9.00 0.04 6.26
CA GLU A 90 9.01 -0.46 7.64
C GLU A 90 9.53 -1.90 7.72
N ARG A 91 9.15 -2.76 6.77
CA ARG A 91 9.63 -4.15 6.68
C ARG A 91 11.13 -4.24 6.34
N LEU A 92 11.61 -3.40 5.42
CA LEU A 92 13.03 -3.35 5.04
C LEU A 92 13.90 -2.83 6.17
N ASP A 93 13.50 -1.71 6.79
CA ASP A 93 14.21 -1.11 7.92
C ASP A 93 14.31 -2.10 9.10
N ASP A 94 13.24 -2.86 9.37
CA ASP A 94 13.22 -3.90 10.40
C ASP A 94 14.15 -5.08 10.07
N ALA A 95 14.23 -5.48 8.81
CA ALA A 95 15.14 -6.53 8.35
C ALA A 95 16.62 -6.10 8.47
N GLU A 96 16.94 -4.84 8.14
CA GLU A 96 18.28 -4.26 8.30
C GLU A 96 18.67 -4.16 9.78
N ALA A 97 17.76 -3.74 10.67
CA ALA A 97 18.02 -3.64 12.11
C ALA A 97 18.15 -5.01 12.82
N SER A 98 17.63 -6.08 12.22
CA SER A 98 17.67 -7.44 12.77
C SER A 98 18.90 -8.26 12.32
N THR A 99 19.80 -7.66 11.53
CA THR A 99 21.04 -8.27 10.99
C THR A 99 22.26 -7.86 11.82
#